data_AF-A0A355X7V9-F1
#
_entry.id   AF-A0A355X7V9-F1
#
_cell.length_a   1.000
_cell.length_b   1.000
_cell.length_c   1.000
_cell.angle_alpha   90.00
_cell.angle_beta   90.00
_cell.angle_gamma   90.00
#
_symmetry.space_group_name_H-M   'P 1'
#
loop_
_entity.id
_entity.type
_entity.pdbx_description
1 polymer ?
#
loop_
_entity_poly.entity_id
_entity_poly.type
_entity_poly.pdbx_seq_one_letter_code
_entity_poly.pdbx_strand_id
1 'polypeptide(L)'
;MKTNTCPKCGKKLGTFYLKDTCPYCGVNLLYYNLDENLKADAAQAQKEVDAVNRFLNIIKSSSIASSVLIVRLVLFFTPLASMCLPMYGDVSLISLIMGLVKSTVEISDVLMPLVSMALVVVLSLAVIISSLFSATKTGFLRNMIFSGVNTVVFVVLGLIIGSMGAGWYVTLAIYILEIIMHIICNKAIKKNID
;
A
#
# COMPACT_ATOMS: atom_id res chain seq x y z
N MET A 1 -18.38 -40.33 -10.32
CA MET A 1 -18.61 -41.47 -9.41
C MET A 1 -17.32 -42.27 -9.35
N LYS A 2 -16.68 -42.38 -8.17
CA LYS A 2 -15.48 -43.25 -8.02
C LYS A 2 -15.91 -44.68 -8.36
N THR A 3 -15.22 -45.31 -9.30
CA THR A 3 -15.41 -46.72 -9.59
C THR A 3 -15.05 -47.51 -8.33
N ASN A 4 -15.96 -48.37 -7.85
CA ASN A 4 -15.71 -49.28 -6.73
C ASN A 4 -14.70 -50.35 -7.16
N THR A 5 -13.46 -49.94 -7.38
CA THR A 5 -12.37 -50.78 -7.88
C THR A 5 -11.17 -50.58 -6.98
N CYS A 6 -10.52 -51.67 -6.60
CA CYS A 6 -9.30 -51.59 -5.81
C CYS A 6 -8.20 -50.89 -6.63
N PRO A 7 -7.56 -49.84 -6.12
CA PRO A 7 -6.55 -49.08 -6.88
C PRO A 7 -5.25 -49.86 -7.12
N LYS A 8 -4.98 -50.95 -6.37
CA LYS A 8 -3.81 -51.83 -6.55
C LYS A 8 -4.05 -53.00 -7.51
N CYS A 9 -5.24 -53.61 -7.51
CA CYS A 9 -5.52 -54.85 -8.26
C CYS A 9 -6.62 -54.71 -9.31
N GLY A 10 -7.28 -53.55 -9.43
CA GLY A 10 -8.31 -53.25 -10.44
C GLY A 10 -9.62 -54.02 -10.30
N LYS A 11 -9.72 -54.98 -9.36
CA LYS A 11 -10.93 -55.78 -9.15
C LYS A 11 -12.06 -54.93 -8.57
N LYS A 12 -13.28 -55.15 -9.07
CA LYS A 12 -14.49 -54.49 -8.57
C LYS A 12 -14.80 -54.96 -7.14
N LEU A 13 -14.89 -54.01 -6.23
CA LEU A 13 -15.39 -54.19 -4.87
C LEU A 13 -16.92 -54.03 -4.90
N GLY A 14 -17.64 -54.75 -4.04
CA GLY A 14 -19.09 -54.62 -3.96
C GLY A 14 -19.50 -53.19 -3.59
N THR A 15 -20.67 -52.75 -4.06
CA THR A 15 -21.16 -51.36 -3.87
C THR A 15 -21.27 -50.92 -2.40
N PHE A 16 -21.37 -51.88 -1.48
CA PHE A 16 -21.45 -51.66 -0.03
C PHE A 16 -20.27 -52.28 0.74
N TYR A 17 -19.09 -52.41 0.12
CA TYR A 17 -17.91 -52.95 0.81
C TYR A 17 -17.16 -51.85 1.58
N LEU A 18 -17.42 -51.75 2.89
CA LEU A 18 -16.84 -50.74 3.81
C LEU A 18 -15.58 -51.22 4.58
N LYS A 19 -15.05 -52.40 4.29
CA LYS A 19 -13.85 -52.88 5.00
C LYS A 19 -12.60 -52.18 4.50
N ASP A 20 -11.72 -51.80 5.42
CA ASP A 20 -10.48 -51.07 5.16
C ASP A 20 -9.47 -51.85 4.29
N THR A 21 -9.55 -53.18 4.29
CA THR A 21 -8.62 -54.06 3.57
C THR A 21 -9.28 -54.70 2.36
N CYS A 22 -8.54 -54.75 1.23
CA CYS A 22 -9.01 -55.41 0.03
C CYS A 22 -9.00 -56.95 0.19
N PRO A 23 -10.09 -57.66 -0.13
CA PRO A 23 -10.18 -59.12 0.06
C PRO A 23 -9.33 -59.92 -0.93
N TYR A 24 -8.88 -59.30 -2.04
CA TYR A 24 -8.13 -59.98 -3.08
C TYR A 24 -6.62 -59.74 -3.03
N CYS A 25 -6.18 -58.61 -2.46
CA CYS A 25 -4.77 -58.23 -2.44
C CYS A 25 -4.27 -57.74 -1.08
N GLY A 26 -5.13 -57.74 -0.04
CA GLY A 26 -4.77 -57.40 1.34
C GLY A 26 -4.33 -55.95 1.59
N VAL A 27 -4.41 -55.08 0.58
CA VAL A 27 -3.98 -53.68 0.71
C VAL A 27 -5.00 -52.87 1.50
N ASN A 28 -4.53 -51.99 2.37
CA ASN A 28 -5.38 -51.04 3.05
C ASN A 28 -5.82 -49.96 2.04
N LEU A 29 -7.10 -49.94 1.70
CA LEU A 29 -7.72 -49.03 0.74
C LEU A 29 -7.72 -47.58 1.23
N LEU A 30 -7.79 -47.37 2.55
CA LEU A 30 -7.84 -46.04 3.17
C LEU A 30 -6.47 -45.35 3.11
N TYR A 31 -5.40 -46.11 3.34
CA TYR A 31 -4.03 -45.62 3.37
C TYR A 31 -3.27 -45.81 2.05
N TYR A 32 -3.93 -46.33 1.00
CA TYR A 32 -3.29 -46.54 -0.29
C TYR A 32 -2.87 -45.21 -0.92
N ASN A 33 -1.56 -45.05 -1.18
CA ASN A 33 -0.92 -43.81 -1.66
C ASN A 33 -1.08 -42.60 -0.73
N LEU A 34 -1.38 -42.78 0.57
CA LEU A 34 -1.49 -41.64 1.49
C LEU A 34 -0.22 -40.80 1.51
N ASP A 35 0.96 -41.43 1.60
CA ASP A 35 2.24 -40.71 1.63
C ASP A 35 2.51 -39.91 0.36
N GLU A 36 2.08 -40.43 -0.80
CA GLU A 36 2.23 -39.75 -2.09
C GLU A 36 1.28 -38.57 -2.22
N ASN A 37 0.04 -38.74 -1.78
CA ASN A 37 -0.96 -37.66 -1.74
C ASN A 37 -0.55 -36.57 -0.75
N LEU A 38 -0.06 -36.93 0.45
CA LEU A 38 0.44 -35.98 1.44
C LEU A 38 1.64 -35.18 0.91
N LYS A 39 2.56 -35.83 0.17
CA LYS A 39 3.67 -35.13 -0.50
C LYS A 39 3.19 -34.19 -1.59
N ALA A 40 2.17 -34.58 -2.36
CA ALA A 40 1.57 -33.73 -3.39
C ALA A 40 0.87 -32.50 -2.76
N ASP A 41 0.09 -32.70 -1.71
CA ASP A 41 -0.59 -31.64 -0.97
C ASP A 41 0.43 -30.70 -0.29
N ALA A 42 1.49 -31.24 0.33
CA ALA A 42 2.56 -30.45 0.92
C ALA A 42 3.30 -29.59 -0.13
N ALA A 43 3.57 -30.13 -1.32
CA ALA A 43 4.19 -29.38 -2.40
C ALA A 43 3.26 -28.26 -2.93
N GLN A 44 1.95 -28.48 -2.93
CA GLN A 44 0.97 -27.47 -3.32
C GLN A 44 0.87 -26.37 -2.25
N ALA A 45 0.82 -26.74 -0.98
CA ALA A 45 0.84 -25.81 0.15
C ALA A 45 2.11 -24.96 0.17
N GLN A 46 3.29 -25.56 -0.11
CA GLN A 46 4.54 -24.82 -0.22
C GLN A 46 4.50 -23.78 -1.34
N LYS A 47 3.91 -24.09 -2.50
CA LYS A 47 3.77 -23.12 -3.60
C LYS A 47 2.91 -21.91 -3.20
N GLU A 48 1.82 -22.14 -2.48
CA GLU A 48 0.95 -21.07 -1.98
C GLU A 48 1.66 -20.22 -0.91
N VAL A 49 2.36 -20.89 0.02
CA VAL A 49 3.15 -20.23 1.07
C VAL A 49 4.33 -19.46 0.46
N ASP A 50 4.99 -19.96 -0.57
CA ASP A 50 6.09 -19.28 -1.26
C ASP A 50 5.61 -18.06 -2.04
N ALA A 51 4.41 -18.12 -2.65
CA ALA A 51 3.79 -16.95 -3.25
C ALA A 51 3.54 -15.87 -2.20
N VAL A 52 2.93 -16.23 -1.06
CA VAL A 52 2.69 -15.30 0.05
C VAL A 52 4.00 -14.76 0.64
N ASN A 53 4.99 -15.62 0.88
CA ASN A 53 6.31 -15.21 1.38
C ASN A 53 7.05 -14.30 0.39
N ARG A 54 6.87 -14.49 -0.92
CA ARG A 54 7.42 -13.59 -1.93
C ARG A 54 6.74 -12.22 -1.87
N PHE A 55 5.41 -12.16 -1.74
CA PHE A 55 4.69 -10.90 -1.53
C PHE A 55 5.11 -10.22 -0.23
N LEU A 56 5.21 -10.98 0.86
CA LEU A 56 5.67 -10.48 2.15
C LEU A 56 7.13 -10.02 2.10
N ASN A 57 8.02 -10.67 1.35
CA ASN A 57 9.39 -10.22 1.17
C ASN A 57 9.51 -8.97 0.31
N ILE A 58 8.62 -8.76 -0.66
CA ILE A 58 8.51 -7.50 -1.43
C ILE A 58 8.04 -6.36 -0.49
N ILE A 59 7.05 -6.63 0.36
CA ILE A 59 6.59 -5.66 1.36
C ILE A 59 7.66 -5.45 2.43
N LYS A 60 8.36 -6.49 2.88
CA LYS A 60 9.40 -6.45 3.90
C LYS A 60 10.67 -5.77 3.40
N SER A 61 11.03 -5.95 2.13
CA SER A 61 12.13 -5.19 1.50
C SER A 61 11.74 -3.72 1.25
N SER A 62 10.46 -3.43 1.02
CA SER A 62 9.93 -2.05 1.16
C SER A 62 10.03 -1.55 2.60
N SER A 63 9.93 -2.46 3.58
CA SER A 63 9.92 -2.22 5.03
C SER A 63 11.32 -2.30 5.68
N ILE A 64 12.39 -2.66 4.94
CA ILE A 64 13.79 -2.59 5.43
C ILE A 64 14.21 -1.15 5.73
N ALA A 65 13.38 -0.19 5.31
CA ALA A 65 13.39 1.16 5.79
C ALA A 65 12.25 1.41 6.80
N SER A 66 12.11 0.58 7.84
CA SER A 66 11.11 0.76 8.92
C SER A 66 11.10 2.20 9.44
N SER A 67 12.28 2.82 9.55
CA SER A 67 12.44 4.24 9.87
C SER A 67 11.92 5.17 8.78
N VAL A 68 12.10 4.86 7.49
CA VAL A 68 11.65 5.71 6.38
C VAL A 68 10.14 5.63 6.19
N LEU A 69 9.48 4.48 6.42
CA LEU A 69 8.02 4.41 6.38
C LEU A 69 7.40 5.24 7.51
N ILE A 70 7.91 5.09 8.74
CA ILE A 70 7.42 5.85 9.90
C ILE A 70 7.71 7.35 9.70
N VAL A 71 8.94 7.72 9.31
CA VAL A 71 9.32 9.12 9.06
C VAL A 71 8.50 9.69 7.92
N ARG A 72 8.23 8.95 6.84
CA ARG A 72 7.39 9.40 5.73
C ARG A 72 5.93 9.57 6.17
N LEU A 73 5.38 8.63 6.94
CA LEU A 73 4.02 8.73 7.49
C LEU A 73 3.88 9.94 8.43
N VAL A 74 4.86 10.17 9.30
CA VAL A 74 4.90 11.33 10.21
C VAL A 74 5.08 12.63 9.41
N LEU A 75 5.99 12.64 8.43
CA LEU A 75 6.15 13.78 7.51
C LEU A 75 4.87 14.07 6.76
N PHE A 76 4.00 13.09 6.45
CA PHE A 76 2.72 13.29 5.78
C PHE A 76 1.61 13.87 6.67
N PHE A 77 1.58 13.56 7.96
CA PHE A 77 0.68 14.26 8.88
C PHE A 77 1.11 15.71 9.12
N THR A 78 2.38 16.02 8.86
CA THR A 78 2.95 17.35 9.06
C THR A 78 2.42 18.41 8.08
N PRO A 79 2.25 18.17 6.75
CA PRO A 79 1.63 19.13 5.85
C PRO A 79 0.15 19.32 6.16
N LEU A 80 -0.57 18.25 6.54
CA LEU A 80 -1.96 18.35 7.01
C LEU A 80 -2.08 19.21 8.27
N ALA A 81 -1.18 19.05 9.24
CA ALA A 81 -1.11 19.92 10.40
C ALA A 81 -0.69 21.36 10.03
N SER A 82 0.21 21.52 9.05
CA SER A 82 0.63 22.83 8.54
C SER A 82 -0.48 23.59 7.83
N MET A 83 -1.45 22.88 7.24
CA MET A 83 -2.66 23.46 6.65
C MET A 83 -3.58 24.12 7.69
N CYS A 84 -3.43 23.81 8.98
CA CYS A 84 -4.10 24.53 10.06
C CYS A 84 -3.47 25.90 10.36
N LEU A 85 -2.24 26.16 9.90
CA LEU A 85 -1.64 27.49 9.90
C LEU A 85 -2.20 28.32 8.74
N PRO A 86 -2.14 29.67 8.83
CA PRO A 86 -2.55 30.55 7.73
C PRO A 86 -1.71 30.28 6.48
N MET A 87 -2.34 29.69 5.45
CA MET A 87 -1.70 29.34 4.18
C MET A 87 -1.79 30.46 3.14
N TYR A 88 -2.89 31.21 3.17
CA TYR A 88 -3.22 32.23 2.18
C TYR A 88 -3.55 33.53 2.93
N GLY A 89 -2.59 34.45 3.10
CA GLY A 89 -2.81 35.64 3.93
C GLY A 89 -3.18 35.30 5.38
N ASP A 90 -4.16 35.99 5.98
CA ASP A 90 -4.64 35.76 7.37
C ASP A 90 -5.72 34.67 7.51
N VAL A 91 -6.11 34.00 6.41
CA VAL A 91 -7.08 32.91 6.48
C VAL A 91 -6.39 31.57 6.78
N SER A 92 -6.53 31.16 8.05
CA SER A 92 -6.31 29.78 8.51
C SER A 92 -7.61 28.97 8.38
N LEU A 93 -7.53 27.63 8.34
CA LEU A 93 -8.70 26.75 8.45
C LEU A 93 -9.57 27.12 9.67
N ILE A 94 -8.96 27.60 10.76
CA ILE A 94 -9.63 28.06 11.97
C ILE A 94 -10.40 29.36 11.72
N SER A 95 -9.79 30.35 11.06
CA SER A 95 -10.49 31.59 10.66
C SER A 95 -11.63 31.31 9.68
N LEU A 96 -11.47 30.31 8.82
CA LEU A 96 -12.46 29.91 7.81
C LEU A 96 -13.67 29.22 8.46
N ILE A 97 -13.44 28.31 9.41
CA ILE A 97 -14.49 27.67 10.23
C ILE A 97 -15.21 28.71 11.10
N MET A 98 -14.46 29.61 11.74
CA MET A 98 -15.02 30.64 12.63
C MET A 98 -15.77 31.74 11.86
N GLY A 99 -15.33 32.04 10.63
CA GLY A 99 -16.02 32.94 9.70
C GLY A 99 -17.30 32.33 9.12
N LEU A 100 -17.31 31.02 8.85
CA LEU A 100 -18.51 30.29 8.40
C LEU A 100 -19.59 30.23 9.49
N VAL A 101 -19.19 30.05 10.75
CA VAL A 101 -20.09 30.09 11.92
C VAL A 101 -20.64 31.50 12.17
N LYS A 102 -19.86 32.55 11.87
CA LYS A 102 -20.30 33.95 12.05
C LYS A 102 -21.00 34.57 10.84
N SER A 103 -21.10 33.89 9.70
CA SER A 103 -21.75 34.40 8.47
C SER A 103 -21.26 35.79 8.02
N THR A 104 -19.95 36.04 8.06
CA THR A 104 -19.35 37.36 7.74
C THR A 104 -18.39 37.33 6.56
N VAL A 105 -18.29 36.21 5.82
CA VAL A 105 -17.27 36.03 4.79
C VAL A 105 -17.90 35.86 3.42
N GLU A 106 -17.42 36.64 2.45
CA GLU A 106 -17.81 36.55 1.05
C GLU A 106 -17.37 35.19 0.46
N ILE A 107 -18.31 34.50 -0.19
CA ILE A 107 -18.14 33.10 -0.64
C ILE A 107 -17.04 32.97 -1.71
N SER A 108 -16.76 34.03 -2.49
CA SER A 108 -15.76 34.02 -3.56
C SER A 108 -14.33 33.88 -3.07
N ASP A 109 -14.00 34.52 -1.95
CA ASP A 109 -12.63 34.56 -1.40
C ASP A 109 -12.27 33.27 -0.66
N VAL A 110 -13.27 32.50 -0.27
CA VAL A 110 -13.13 31.29 0.55
C VAL A 110 -13.21 30.02 -0.30
N LEU A 111 -13.98 30.04 -1.39
CA LEU A 111 -14.23 28.85 -2.21
C LEU A 111 -12.97 28.35 -2.92
N MET A 112 -12.19 29.24 -3.54
CA MET A 112 -10.96 28.88 -4.26
C MET A 112 -9.88 28.28 -3.35
N PRO A 113 -9.57 28.88 -2.18
CA PRO A 113 -8.69 28.27 -1.20
C PRO A 113 -9.19 26.90 -0.74
N LEU A 114 -10.47 26.76 -0.41
CA LEU A 114 -11.03 25.49 0.09
C LEU A 114 -10.92 24.35 -0.95
N VAL A 115 -11.21 24.63 -2.22
CA VAL A 115 -11.07 23.66 -3.31
C VAL A 115 -9.61 23.27 -3.53
N SER A 116 -8.67 24.22 -3.43
CA SER A 116 -7.24 23.93 -3.54
C SER A 116 -6.74 23.01 -2.43
N MET A 117 -7.20 23.22 -1.18
CA MET A 117 -6.86 22.39 -0.03
C MET A 117 -7.39 20.97 -0.22
N ALA A 118 -8.65 20.83 -0.65
CA ALA A 118 -9.24 19.52 -0.93
C ALA A 118 -8.50 18.76 -2.02
N LEU A 119 -8.10 19.43 -3.11
CA LEU A 119 -7.36 18.81 -4.20
C LEU A 119 -5.97 18.32 -3.75
N VAL A 120 -5.26 19.12 -2.96
CA VAL A 120 -3.94 18.76 -2.40
C VAL A 120 -4.05 17.56 -1.45
N VAL A 121 -5.13 17.47 -0.66
CA VAL A 121 -5.40 16.32 0.21
C VAL A 121 -5.66 15.04 -0.61
N VAL A 122 -6.45 15.11 -1.67
CA VAL A 122 -6.72 13.94 -2.53
C VAL A 122 -5.45 13.46 -3.23
N LEU A 123 -4.63 14.38 -3.76
CA LEU A 123 -3.38 14.04 -4.43
C LEU A 123 -2.36 13.44 -3.47
N SER A 124 -2.24 13.98 -2.25
CA SER A 124 -1.37 13.41 -1.21
C SER A 124 -1.81 12.00 -0.78
N LEU A 125 -3.11 11.71 -0.69
CA LEU A 125 -3.61 10.35 -0.47
C LEU A 125 -3.23 9.39 -1.62
N ALA A 126 -3.29 9.84 -2.88
CA ALA A 126 -2.88 9.05 -4.03
C ALA A 126 -1.37 8.72 -4.02
N VAL A 127 -0.53 9.66 -3.56
CA VAL A 127 0.91 9.45 -3.36
C VAL A 127 1.16 8.38 -2.29
N ILE A 128 0.38 8.36 -1.20
CA ILE A 128 0.50 7.35 -0.13
C ILE A 128 0.22 5.94 -0.66
N ILE A 129 -0.90 5.76 -1.37
CA ILE A 129 -1.26 4.47 -1.98
C ILE A 129 -0.18 4.04 -2.95
N SER A 130 0.32 4.95 -3.79
CA SER A 130 1.38 4.67 -4.77
C SER A 130 2.71 4.32 -4.11
N SER A 131 3.02 4.92 -2.96
CA SER A 131 4.21 4.63 -2.16
C SER A 131 4.16 3.25 -1.48
N LEU A 132 2.97 2.73 -1.16
CA LEU A 132 2.80 1.38 -0.60
C LEU A 132 3.19 0.27 -1.60
N PHE A 133 3.08 0.53 -2.91
CA PHE A 133 3.43 -0.41 -3.98
C PHE A 133 4.86 -0.22 -4.54
N SER A 134 5.74 0.49 -3.81
CA SER A 134 7.03 0.93 -4.32
C SER A 134 8.09 -0.17 -4.53
N ALA A 135 7.89 -1.42 -4.08
CA ALA A 135 8.85 -2.53 -4.28
C ALA A 135 8.68 -3.31 -5.59
N THR A 136 8.00 -2.74 -6.58
CA THR A 136 8.15 -3.19 -7.97
C THR A 136 9.43 -2.59 -8.58
N LYS A 137 10.09 -3.25 -9.54
CA LYS A 137 11.37 -2.80 -10.16
C LYS A 137 11.37 -1.35 -10.67
N THR A 138 10.20 -0.76 -10.92
CA THR A 138 9.99 0.63 -11.37
C THR A 138 9.24 1.51 -10.35
N GLY A 139 8.92 0.98 -9.17
CA GLY A 139 8.07 1.62 -8.17
C GLY A 139 8.69 2.87 -7.55
N PHE A 140 10.02 2.88 -7.36
CA PHE A 140 10.74 4.05 -6.86
C PHE A 140 10.62 5.27 -7.80
N LEU A 141 10.80 5.06 -9.11
CA LEU A 141 10.68 6.12 -10.11
C LEU A 141 9.26 6.69 -10.15
N ARG A 142 8.24 5.82 -10.08
CA ARG A 142 6.83 6.25 -9.98
C ARG A 142 6.61 7.12 -8.75
N ASN A 143 7.12 6.70 -7.59
CA ASN A 143 6.91 7.42 -6.34
C ASN A 143 7.60 8.80 -6.33
N MET A 144 8.78 8.91 -6.96
CA MET A 144 9.47 10.18 -7.15
C MET A 144 8.72 11.12 -8.11
N ILE A 145 8.14 10.58 -9.18
CA ILE A 145 7.31 11.34 -10.11
C ILE A 145 6.03 11.84 -9.42
N PHE A 146 5.31 10.97 -8.70
CA PHE A 146 4.08 11.33 -8.00
C PHE A 146 4.30 12.40 -6.92
N SER A 147 5.38 12.29 -6.14
CA SER A 147 5.76 13.32 -5.15
C SER A 147 6.11 14.65 -5.84
N GLY A 148 6.93 14.62 -6.90
CA GLY A 148 7.27 15.83 -7.65
C GLY A 148 6.05 16.50 -8.29
N VAL A 149 5.14 15.73 -8.87
CA VAL A 149 3.88 16.26 -9.43
C VAL A 149 3.03 16.91 -8.34
N ASN A 150 2.89 16.31 -7.16
CA ASN A 150 2.14 16.91 -6.05
C ASN A 150 2.74 18.25 -5.59
N THR A 151 4.08 18.33 -5.48
CA THR A 151 4.76 19.59 -5.13
C THR A 151 4.53 20.66 -6.20
N VAL A 152 4.62 20.32 -7.48
CA VAL A 152 4.39 21.26 -8.58
C VAL A 152 2.94 21.76 -8.56
N VAL A 153 1.97 20.86 -8.39
CA VAL A 153 0.55 21.24 -8.31
C VAL A 153 0.29 22.17 -7.13
N PHE A 154 0.87 21.89 -5.95
CA PHE A 154 0.77 22.76 -4.78
C PHE A 154 1.33 24.16 -5.02
N VAL A 155 2.51 24.26 -5.64
CA VAL A 155 3.14 25.55 -5.96
C VAL A 155 2.30 26.34 -6.96
N VAL A 156 1.81 25.69 -8.02
CA VAL A 156 0.99 26.35 -9.06
C VAL A 156 -0.33 26.87 -8.48
N LEU A 157 -1.04 26.06 -7.68
CA LEU A 157 -2.25 26.49 -6.98
C LEU A 157 -1.98 27.67 -6.04
N GLY A 158 -0.85 27.63 -5.32
CA GLY A 158 -0.42 28.71 -4.45
C GLY A 158 -0.22 30.04 -5.20
N LEU A 159 0.42 30.00 -6.36
CA LEU A 159 0.65 31.17 -7.20
C LEU A 159 -0.66 31.73 -7.80
N ILE A 160 -1.61 30.86 -8.15
CA ILE A 160 -2.93 31.28 -8.68
C ILE A 160 -3.74 32.06 -7.63
N ILE A 161 -3.63 31.67 -6.35
CA ILE A 161 -4.37 32.31 -5.26
C ILE A 161 -3.71 33.64 -4.83
N GLY A 162 -2.44 33.87 -5.19
CA GLY A 162 -1.77 35.17 -5.06
C GLY A 162 -1.46 35.63 -3.63
N SER A 163 -1.80 34.84 -2.61
CA SER A 163 -1.50 35.14 -1.20
C SER A 163 -0.67 34.02 -0.60
N MET A 164 0.50 34.35 -0.06
CA MET A 164 1.46 33.36 0.45
C MET A 164 1.66 33.58 1.95
N GLY A 165 0.94 32.82 2.76
CA GLY A 165 1.03 32.85 4.22
C GLY A 165 2.20 32.01 4.74
N ALA A 166 2.49 32.11 6.05
CA ALA A 166 3.55 31.36 6.70
C ALA A 166 3.38 29.83 6.55
N GLY A 167 2.13 29.35 6.54
CA GLY A 167 1.81 27.94 6.32
C GLY A 167 2.31 27.41 4.97
N TRP A 168 2.21 28.21 3.89
CA TRP A 168 2.62 27.81 2.55
C TRP A 168 4.12 27.47 2.48
N TYR A 169 4.96 28.30 3.10
CA TYR A 169 6.41 28.08 3.14
C TYR A 169 6.79 26.85 3.97
N VAL A 170 6.08 26.62 5.08
CA VAL A 170 6.28 25.43 5.92
C VAL A 170 5.91 24.17 5.16
N THR A 171 4.76 24.15 4.47
CA THR A 171 4.33 23.00 3.65
C THR A 171 5.30 22.72 2.51
N LEU A 172 5.80 23.77 1.83
CA LEU A 172 6.79 23.62 0.75
C LEU A 172 8.10 23.04 1.28
N ALA A 173 8.60 23.53 2.42
CA ALA A 173 9.80 22.99 3.05
C ALA A 173 9.65 21.50 3.40
N ILE A 174 8.47 21.10 3.88
CA ILE A 174 8.17 19.69 4.18
C ILE A 174 8.16 18.84 2.90
N TYR A 175 7.56 19.31 1.80
CA TYR A 175 7.58 18.60 0.52
C TYR A 175 8.99 18.46 -0.07
N ILE A 176 9.85 19.47 0.08
CA ILE A 176 11.26 19.34 -0.29
C ILE A 176 11.95 18.28 0.56
N LEU A 177 11.69 18.27 1.87
CA LEU A 177 12.24 17.27 2.79
C LEU A 177 11.80 15.85 2.42
N GLU A 178 10.55 15.67 1.99
CA GLU A 178 10.06 14.40 1.44
C GLU A 178 10.89 13.99 0.22
N ILE A 179 11.05 14.85 -0.79
CA ILE A 179 11.84 14.53 -1.99
C ILE A 179 13.29 14.12 -1.63
N ILE A 180 13.92 14.82 -0.68
CA ILE A 180 15.27 14.48 -0.19
C ILE A 180 15.28 13.09 0.44
N MET A 181 14.30 12.77 1.29
CA MET A 181 14.17 11.45 1.91
C MET A 181 14.01 10.34 0.86
N HIS A 182 13.27 10.58 -0.22
CA HIS A 182 13.19 9.64 -1.35
C HIS A 182 14.57 9.41 -1.99
N ILE A 183 15.36 10.46 -2.22
CA ILE A 183 16.70 10.36 -2.83
C ILE A 183 17.67 9.58 -1.92
N ILE A 184 17.67 9.86 -0.61
CA ILE A 184 18.50 9.14 0.37
C ILE A 184 18.15 7.66 0.39
N CYS A 185 16.85 7.33 0.37
CA CYS A 185 16.38 5.96 0.34
C CYS A 185 16.87 5.21 -0.92
N ASN A 186 16.87 5.85 -2.09
CA ASN A 186 17.43 5.26 -3.32
C ASN A 186 18.91 4.92 -3.17
N LYS A 187 19.71 5.86 -2.63
CA LYS A 187 21.13 5.63 -2.39
C LYS A 187 21.37 4.48 -1.42
N ALA A 188 20.57 4.38 -0.35
CA ALA A 188 20.68 3.31 0.63
C ALA A 188 20.32 1.93 0.06
N ILE A 189 19.29 1.85 -0.81
CA ILE A 189 18.91 0.60 -1.48
C ILE A 189 20.00 0.16 -2.45
N LYS A 190 20.52 1.08 -3.27
CA LYS A 190 21.57 0.76 -4.25
C LYS A 190 22.84 0.22 -3.58
N LYS A 191 23.20 0.77 -2.41
CA LYS A 191 24.35 0.34 -1.60
C LYS A 191 24.21 -1.04 -0.94
N ASN A 192 22.98 -1.57 -0.78
CA ASN A 192 22.75 -2.91 -0.20
C ASN A 192 22.65 -4.00 -1.27
N ILE A 193 22.70 -3.64 -2.56
CA ILE A 193 22.61 -4.57 -3.69
C ILE A 193 24.01 -4.86 -4.29
N ASP A 194 24.98 -3.99 -4.03
CA ASP A 194 26.42 -4.17 -4.29
C ASP A 194 27.10 -4.83 -3.08
#